data_AF-A0A9D3LKN1-F1
#
_entry.id   AF-A0A9D3LKN1-F1
#
_cell.length_a   1.000
_cell.length_b   1.000
_cell.length_c   1.000
_cell.angle_alpha   90.00
_cell.angle_beta   90.00
_cell.angle_gamma   90.00
#
_symmetry.space_group_name_H-M   'P 1'
#
loop_
_entity.id
_entity.type
_entity.pdbx_description
1 polymer ?
#
loop_
_entity_poly.entity_id
_entity_poly.type
_entity_poly.pdbx_seq_one_letter_code
_entity_poly.pdbx_strand_id
1 'polypeptide(L)'
;MVVLCVQLFELGMAQKLARDAEVKCFFDCFHEAVEDNQKVASELIVEFEKARREMLLEMPRMTDREELLSRIEQGSKETRNLHDTLMTLELQLADQLEDVVKDFERNVSDMVSSFIEAAQGIYPFIFVCRPGVCCVPTG
;
A
#
# COMPACT_ATOMS: atom_id res chain seq x y z
N MET A 1 -43.40 -6.05 -9.28
CA MET A 1 -42.60 -6.55 -8.15
C MET A 1 -41.44 -7.42 -8.63
N VAL A 2 -41.67 -8.53 -9.35
CA VAL A 2 -40.59 -9.41 -9.88
C VAL A 2 -39.55 -8.64 -10.72
N VAL A 3 -39.98 -7.74 -11.60
CA VAL A 3 -39.07 -6.92 -12.44
C VAL A 3 -38.12 -6.05 -11.61
N LEU A 4 -38.62 -5.42 -10.54
CA LEU A 4 -37.80 -4.58 -9.65
C LEU A 4 -36.77 -5.42 -8.88
N CYS A 5 -37.15 -6.62 -8.44
CA CYS A 5 -36.24 -7.55 -7.78
C CYS A 5 -35.13 -8.03 -8.72
N VAL A 6 -35.45 -8.30 -9.99
CA VAL A 6 -34.45 -8.67 -11.01
C VAL A 6 -33.50 -7.51 -11.27
N GLN A 7 -34.01 -6.29 -11.44
CA GLN A 7 -33.17 -5.10 -11.63
C GLN A 7 -32.22 -4.84 -10.46
N LEU A 8 -32.71 -4.96 -9.21
CA LEU A 8 -31.88 -4.79 -8.02
C LEU A 8 -30.80 -5.89 -7.92
N PHE A 9 -31.15 -7.12 -8.27
CA PHE A 9 -30.19 -8.24 -8.30
C PHE A 9 -29.10 -8.01 -9.35
N GLU A 10 -29.46 -7.61 -10.57
CA GLU A 10 -28.52 -7.31 -11.65
C GLU A 10 -27.60 -6.14 -11.26
N LEU A 11 -28.14 -5.08 -10.67
CA LEU A 11 -27.36 -3.97 -10.13
C LEU A 11 -26.36 -4.45 -9.06
N GLY A 12 -26.82 -5.29 -8.13
CA GLY A 12 -25.97 -5.87 -7.08
C GLY A 12 -24.84 -6.75 -7.63
N MET A 13 -25.14 -7.54 -8.66
CA MET A 13 -24.15 -8.37 -9.37
C MET A 13 -23.09 -7.50 -10.06
N ALA A 14 -23.50 -6.45 -10.77
CA ALA A 14 -22.58 -5.51 -11.42
C ALA A 14 -21.68 -4.80 -10.39
N GLN A 15 -22.27 -4.35 -9.28
CA GLN A 15 -21.54 -3.70 -8.19
C GLN A 15 -20.56 -4.63 -7.46
N LYS A 16 -20.90 -5.91 -7.31
CA LYS A 16 -19.97 -6.91 -6.79
C LYS A 16 -18.75 -7.04 -7.72
N LEU A 17 -18.98 -7.22 -9.03
CA LEU A 17 -17.88 -7.35 -10.00
C LEU A 17 -16.96 -6.13 -9.99
N ALA A 18 -17.54 -4.92 -9.90
CA ALA A 18 -16.78 -3.69 -9.82
C ALA A 18 -15.93 -3.65 -8.53
N ARG A 19 -16.49 -3.99 -7.36
CA ARG A 19 -15.73 -4.01 -6.09
C ARG A 19 -14.64 -5.07 -6.07
N ASP A 20 -14.90 -6.24 -6.65
CA ASP A 20 -13.88 -7.29 -6.77
C ASP A 20 -12.69 -6.79 -7.63
N ALA A 21 -12.97 -6.02 -8.70
CA ALA A 21 -11.94 -5.39 -9.52
C ALA A 21 -11.17 -4.29 -8.76
N GLU A 22 -11.85 -3.47 -7.96
CA GLU A 22 -11.22 -2.44 -7.12
C GLU A 22 -10.30 -3.06 -6.05
N VAL A 23 -10.76 -4.12 -5.37
CA VAL A 23 -9.94 -4.85 -4.40
C VAL A 23 -8.69 -5.45 -5.06
N LYS A 24 -8.84 -6.00 -6.28
CA LYS A 24 -7.69 -6.49 -7.04
C LYS A 24 -6.71 -5.36 -7.34
N CYS A 25 -7.19 -4.23 -7.84
CA CYS A 25 -6.36 -3.06 -8.16
C CYS A 25 -5.58 -2.58 -6.93
N PHE A 26 -6.24 -2.46 -5.77
CA PHE A 26 -5.59 -2.11 -4.52
C PHE A 26 -4.42 -3.04 -4.18
N PHE A 27 -4.62 -4.36 -4.24
CA PHE A 27 -3.55 -5.31 -3.94
C PHE A 27 -2.44 -5.30 -4.99
N ASP A 28 -2.77 -5.14 -6.27
CA ASP A 28 -1.75 -5.01 -7.32
C ASP A 28 -0.84 -3.81 -7.03
N CYS A 29 -1.41 -2.63 -6.78
CA CYS A 29 -0.65 -1.41 -6.46
C CYS A 29 0.13 -1.53 -5.16
N PHE A 30 -0.47 -2.12 -4.12
CA PHE A 30 0.20 -2.35 -2.84
C PHE A 30 1.43 -3.24 -3.00
N HIS A 31 1.28 -4.35 -3.72
CA HIS A 31 2.38 -5.29 -3.94
C HIS A 31 3.46 -4.70 -4.83
N GLU A 32 3.09 -3.99 -5.90
CA GLU A 32 4.05 -3.30 -6.77
C GLU A 32 4.93 -2.32 -5.98
N ALA A 33 4.32 -1.46 -5.14
CA ALA A 33 5.07 -0.49 -4.32
C ALA A 33 6.06 -1.19 -3.36
N VAL A 34 5.63 -2.28 -2.72
CA VAL A 34 6.49 -3.07 -1.82
C VAL A 34 7.62 -3.75 -2.58
N GLU A 35 7.32 -4.39 -3.72
CA GLU A 35 8.31 -5.10 -4.53
C GLU A 35 9.37 -4.16 -5.10
N ASP A 36 8.96 -2.99 -5.61
CA ASP A 36 9.88 -1.97 -6.13
C ASP A 36 10.79 -1.43 -5.03
N ASN A 37 10.24 -1.13 -3.85
CA ASN A 37 11.05 -0.67 -2.71
C ASN A 37 12.06 -1.74 -2.26
N GLN A 38 11.61 -3.00 -2.13
CA GLN A 38 12.47 -4.11 -1.75
C GLN A 38 13.59 -4.35 -2.76
N LYS A 39 13.31 -4.21 -4.06
CA LYS A 39 14.31 -4.34 -5.10
C LYS A 39 15.40 -3.29 -4.96
N VAL A 40 15.03 -2.01 -4.80
CA VAL A 40 15.99 -0.92 -4.61
C VAL A 40 16.80 -1.12 -3.33
N ALA A 41 16.15 -1.46 -2.22
CA ALA A 41 16.81 -1.73 -0.94
C ALA A 41 17.80 -2.90 -1.05
N SER A 42 17.43 -3.98 -1.75
CA SER A 42 18.27 -5.15 -1.97
C SER A 42 19.52 -4.80 -2.78
N GLU A 43 19.38 -4.03 -3.85
CA GLU A 43 20.50 -3.57 -4.67
C GLU A 43 21.49 -2.73 -3.84
N LEU A 44 20.99 -1.79 -3.01
CA LEU A 44 21.81 -0.98 -2.12
C LEU A 44 22.59 -1.82 -1.10
N ILE A 45 21.92 -2.82 -0.50
CA ILE A 45 22.56 -3.72 0.47
C ILE A 45 23.65 -4.55 -0.22
N VAL A 46 23.39 -5.11 -1.40
CA VAL A 46 24.36 -5.91 -2.14
C VAL A 46 25.62 -5.10 -2.48
N GLU A 47 25.45 -3.88 -2.99
CA GLU A 47 26.58 -3.00 -3.30
C GLU A 47 27.37 -2.59 -2.06
N PHE A 48 26.67 -2.28 -0.96
CA PHE A 48 27.33 -2.01 0.32
C PHE A 48 28.12 -3.22 0.83
N GLU A 49 27.55 -4.43 0.77
CA GLU A 49 28.23 -5.63 1.23
C GLU A 49 29.48 -5.96 0.41
N LYS A 50 29.43 -5.70 -0.90
CA LYS A 50 30.58 -5.82 -1.79
C LYS A 50 31.68 -4.83 -1.40
N ALA A 51 31.36 -3.55 -1.28
CA ALA A 51 32.32 -2.51 -0.86
C ALA A 51 32.92 -2.81 0.52
N ARG A 52 32.09 -3.23 1.48
CA ARG A 52 32.52 -3.64 2.82
C ARG A 52 33.49 -4.81 2.78
N ARG A 53 33.22 -5.81 1.93
CA ARG A 53 34.10 -6.98 1.77
C ARG A 53 35.46 -6.59 1.21
N GLU A 54 35.49 -5.75 0.18
CA GLU A 54 36.73 -5.23 -0.41
C GLU A 54 37.54 -4.44 0.62
N MET A 55 36.89 -3.55 1.40
CA MET A 55 37.54 -2.84 2.49
C MET A 55 38.18 -3.78 3.52
N LEU A 56 37.46 -4.82 3.97
CA LEU A 56 37.97 -5.78 4.95
C LEU A 56 39.15 -6.61 4.43
N LEU A 57 39.26 -6.83 3.11
CA LEU A 57 40.40 -7.52 2.51
C LEU A 57 41.66 -6.66 2.43
N GLU A 58 41.51 -5.33 2.29
CA GLU A 58 42.64 -4.40 2.21
C GLU A 58 43.19 -3.99 3.58
N MET A 59 42.34 -3.93 4.62
CA MET A 59 42.74 -3.50 5.97
C MET A 59 43.96 -4.24 6.56
N PRO A 60 44.10 -5.58 6.46
CA PRO A 60 45.27 -6.30 6.98
C PRO A 60 46.58 -5.97 6.28
N ARG A 61 46.54 -5.38 5.08
CA ARG A 61 47.71 -4.99 4.29
C ARG A 61 48.21 -3.59 4.62
N MET A 62 47.40 -2.80 5.34
CA MET A 62 47.75 -1.45 5.75
C MET A 62 48.75 -1.52 6.91
N THR A 63 49.92 -0.92 6.71
CA THR A 63 50.97 -0.82 7.75
C THR A 63 50.93 0.50 8.49
N ASP A 64 50.35 1.54 7.90
CA ASP A 64 50.19 2.83 8.56
C ASP A 64 48.94 2.85 9.46
N ARG A 65 49.14 3.33 10.69
CA ARG A 65 48.10 3.35 11.72
C ARG A 65 47.05 4.43 11.44
N GLU A 66 47.46 5.58 10.92
CA GLU A 66 46.53 6.68 10.61
C GLU A 66 45.65 6.29 9.42
N GLU A 67 46.23 5.68 8.38
CA GLU A 67 45.50 5.10 7.25
C GLU A 67 44.47 4.06 7.70
N LEU A 68 44.85 3.14 8.59
CA LEU A 68 43.93 2.12 9.11
C LEU A 68 42.76 2.73 9.90
N LEU A 69 43.03 3.71 10.76
CA LEU A 69 41.99 4.41 11.54
C LEU A 69 41.03 5.17 10.61
N SER A 70 41.56 5.86 9.61
CA SER A 70 40.77 6.56 8.59
C SER A 70 39.86 5.58 7.84
N ARG A 71 40.35 4.39 7.50
CA ARG A 71 39.54 3.37 6.81
C ARG A 71 38.41 2.83 7.68
N ILE A 72 38.65 2.64 8.98
CA ILE A 72 37.61 2.24 9.95
C ILE A 72 36.53 3.31 10.05
N GLU A 73 36.93 4.58 10.15
CA GLU A 73 36.00 5.70 10.22
C GLU A 73 35.14 5.80 8.94
N GLN A 74 35.77 5.62 7.78
CA GLN A 74 35.07 5.56 6.50
C GLN A 74 34.01 4.45 6.48
N GLY A 75 34.35 3.22 6.91
CA GLY A 75 33.39 2.12 6.99
C GLY A 75 32.22 2.41 7.95
N SER A 76 32.49 3.08 9.08
CA SER A 76 31.44 3.53 10.00
C SER A 76 30.50 4.55 9.33
N LYS A 77 31.06 5.49 8.56
CA LYS A 77 30.29 6.49 7.83
C LYS A 77 29.44 5.85 6.73
N GLU A 78 30.00 4.93 5.94
CA GLU A 78 29.27 4.19 4.91
C GLU A 78 28.11 3.38 5.50
N THR A 79 28.33 2.75 6.67
CA THR A 79 27.27 2.03 7.39
C THR A 79 26.13 2.95 7.81
N ARG A 80 26.43 4.14 8.35
CA ARG A 80 25.41 5.14 8.72
C ARG A 80 24.66 5.66 7.50
N ASN A 81 25.38 5.96 6.42
CA ASN A 81 24.76 6.42 5.18
C ASN A 81 23.80 5.39 4.59
N LEU A 82 24.16 4.10 4.60
CA LEU A 82 23.25 3.03 4.18
C LEU A 82 22.00 3.00 5.06
N HIS A 83 22.17 3.04 6.39
CA HIS A 83 21.06 3.07 7.33
C HIS A 83 20.10 4.24 7.05
N ASP A 84 20.62 5.45 6.90
CA ASP A 84 19.81 6.65 6.65
C ASP A 84 19.09 6.58 5.30
N THR A 85 19.74 5.98 4.29
CA THR A 85 19.14 5.75 2.97
C THR A 85 18.00 4.73 3.06
N LEU A 86 18.21 3.60 3.73
CA LEU A 86 17.17 2.58 3.92
C LEU A 86 15.99 3.13 4.73
N MET A 87 16.25 3.91 5.78
CA MET A 87 15.19 4.56 6.55
C MET A 87 14.38 5.55 5.70
N THR A 88 15.04 6.27 4.81
CA THR A 88 14.37 7.17 3.86
C THR A 88 13.47 6.38 2.91
N LEU A 89 13.94 5.24 2.39
CA LEU A 89 13.14 4.36 1.53
C LEU A 89 11.91 3.80 2.25
N GLU A 90 12.05 3.41 3.53
CA GLU A 90 10.93 2.92 4.35
C GLU A 90 9.88 4.02 4.58
N LEU A 91 10.30 5.26 4.87
CA LEU A 91 9.38 6.39 5.01
C LEU A 91 8.64 6.68 3.69
N GLN A 92 9.35 6.66 2.56
CA GLN A 92 8.75 6.85 1.24
C GLN A 92 7.75 5.74 0.90
N LEU A 93 8.06 4.49 1.24
CA LEU A 93 7.12 3.37 1.07
C LEU A 93 5.88 3.58 1.93
N ALA A 94 6.04 3.97 3.20
CA ALA A 94 4.92 4.22 4.08
C ALA A 94 3.98 5.31 3.53
N ASP A 95 4.54 6.43 3.04
CA ASP A 95 3.76 7.51 2.41
C ASP A 95 3.01 7.00 1.16
N GLN A 96 3.67 6.22 0.29
CA GLN A 96 3.04 5.65 -0.90
C GLN A 96 1.91 4.67 -0.56
N LEU A 97 2.11 3.80 0.43
CA LEU A 97 1.08 2.86 0.87
C LEU A 97 -0.11 3.58 1.52
N GLU A 98 0.13 4.69 2.24
CA GLU A 98 -0.94 5.53 2.77
C GLU A 98 -1.81 6.12 1.65
N ASP A 99 -1.19 6.61 0.57
CA ASP A 99 -1.91 7.13 -0.59
C ASP A 99 -2.75 6.04 -1.28
N VAL A 100 -2.18 4.84 -1.49
CA VAL A 100 -2.91 3.68 -2.06
C VAL A 100 -4.11 3.30 -1.21
N VAL A 101 -3.97 3.28 0.12
CA VAL A 101 -5.08 2.99 1.05
C VAL A 101 -6.16 4.07 0.97
N LYS A 102 -5.78 5.35 0.96
CA LYS A 102 -6.74 6.47 0.87
C LYS A 102 -7.55 6.43 -0.43
N ASP A 103 -6.89 6.14 -1.56
CA ASP A 103 -7.57 6.02 -2.84
C ASP A 103 -8.56 4.84 -2.84
N PHE A 104 -8.18 3.69 -2.29
CA PHE A 104 -9.08 2.56 -2.13
C PHE A 104 -10.28 2.87 -1.23
N GLU A 105 -10.06 3.50 -0.06
CA GLU A 105 -11.13 3.89 0.85
C GLU A 105 -12.13 4.84 0.17
N ARG A 106 -11.61 5.83 -0.56
CA ARG A 106 -12.43 6.77 -1.32
C ARG A 106 -13.24 6.06 -2.40
N ASN A 107 -12.60 5.22 -3.21
CA ASN A 107 -13.25 4.51 -4.31
C ASN A 107 -14.37 3.61 -3.77
N VAL A 108 -14.12 2.82 -2.73
CA VAL A 108 -15.13 1.95 -2.12
C VAL A 108 -16.28 2.76 -1.54
N SER A 109 -16.01 3.88 -0.86
CA SER A 109 -17.03 4.77 -0.32
C SER A 109 -17.94 5.33 -1.41
N ASP A 110 -17.36 5.79 -2.53
CA ASP A 110 -18.09 6.33 -3.67
C ASP A 110 -18.94 5.23 -4.35
N MET A 111 -18.39 4.02 -4.51
CA MET A 111 -19.11 2.87 -5.08
C MET A 111 -20.30 2.43 -4.21
N VAL A 112 -20.11 2.37 -2.89
CA VAL A 112 -21.17 2.00 -1.94
C VAL A 112 -22.28 3.06 -1.93
N SER A 113 -21.91 4.33 -1.89
CA SER A 113 -22.87 5.44 -1.92
C SER A 113 -23.70 5.42 -3.20
N SER A 114 -23.03 5.29 -4.36
CA SER A 114 -23.68 5.18 -5.67
C SER A 114 -24.60 3.97 -5.77
N PHE A 115 -24.21 2.83 -5.20
CA PHE A 115 -25.06 1.63 -5.17
C PHE A 115 -26.32 1.84 -4.32
N ILE A 116 -26.20 2.46 -3.13
CA ILE A 116 -27.34 2.74 -2.26
C ILE A 116 -28.34 3.65 -2.96
N GLU A 117 -27.88 4.73 -3.57
CA GLU A 117 -28.73 5.68 -4.31
C GLU A 117 -29.46 4.99 -5.47
N ALA A 118 -28.75 4.20 -6.28
CA ALA A 118 -29.33 3.46 -7.38
C ALA A 118 -30.35 2.41 -6.90
N ALA A 119 -30.04 1.70 -5.81
CA ALA A 119 -30.92 0.71 -5.22
C ALA A 119 -32.22 1.33 -4.67
N GLN A 120 -32.11 2.46 -3.98
CA GLN A 120 -33.27 3.23 -3.50
C GLN A 120 -34.15 3.73 -4.65
N GLY A 121 -33.55 4.11 -5.79
CA GLY A 121 -34.29 4.48 -7.00
C GLY A 121 -35.11 3.33 -7.60
N ILE A 122 -34.60 2.09 -7.54
CA ILE A 122 -35.30 0.89 -8.04
C ILE A 122 -36.35 0.41 -7.02
N TYR A 123 -36.02 0.46 -5.74
CA TYR A 123 -36.86 -0.05 -4.66
C TYR A 123 -36.88 0.93 -3.48
N PRO A 124 -37.79 1.93 -3.48
CA PRO A 124 -37.80 3.01 -2.49
C PRO A 124 -38.14 2.55 -1.06
N PHE A 125 -38.54 1.30 -0.89
CA PHE A 125 -38.76 0.66 0.42
C PHE A 125 -37.52 -0.06 0.97
N ILE A 126 -36.32 0.09 0.37
CA ILE A 126 -35.08 -0.35 1.00
C ILE A 126 -34.91 0.44 2.30
N PHE A 127 -35.20 -0.22 3.41
CA PHE A 127 -35.16 0.32 4.76
C PHE A 127 -33.83 1.04 5.02
N VAL A 128 -33.90 2.36 5.20
CA VAL A 128 -32.87 3.05 5.97
C VAL A 128 -33.01 2.54 7.40
N CYS A 129 -32.13 1.64 7.83
CA CYS A 129 -31.95 1.37 9.25
C CYS A 129 -31.41 2.65 9.90
N ARG A 130 -32.31 3.56 10.30
CA ARG A 130 -31.98 4.59 11.28
C ARG A 130 -31.74 3.88 12.62
N PRO A 131 -30.63 4.16 13.32
CA PRO A 131 -30.47 3.67 14.69
C PRO A 131 -31.66 4.14 15.53
N GLY A 132 -32.48 3.20 16.01
CA GLY A 132 -33.56 3.47 16.97
C GLY A 132 -34.97 3.75 16.40
N VAL A 133 -35.26 3.54 15.11
CA VAL A 133 -36.62 3.70 14.58
C VAL A 133 -37.17 2.38 14.03
N CYS A 134 -38.23 1.86 14.65
CA CYS A 134 -38.97 0.72 14.14
C CYS A 134 -39.52 1.02 12.74
N CYS A 135 -39.20 0.13 11.81
CA CYS A 135 -39.73 0.07 10.46
C CYS A 135 -41.27 0.10 10.44
N VAL A 136 -41.88 1.18 9.97
CA VAL A 136 -43.32 1.21 9.66
C VAL A 136 -43.48 1.25 8.13
N PRO A 137 -44.22 0.31 7.53
CA PRO A 137 -44.61 0.44 6.13
C PRO A 137 -45.62 1.57 6.01
N THR A 138 -45.33 2.59 5.20
CA THR A 138 -46.36 3.50 4.70
C THR A 138 -47.22 2.72 3.72
N GLY A 139 -48.41 2.32 4.17
CA GLY A 139 -49.51 1.89 3.31
C GLY A 139 -50.16 3.06 2.58
#